data_AF-A0A812U5T2-F1
#
_entry.id   AF-A0A812U5T2-F1
#
_cell.length_a   1.000
_cell.length_b   1.000
_cell.length_c   1.000
_cell.angle_alpha   90.00
_cell.angle_beta   90.00
_cell.angle_gamma   90.00
#
_symmetry.space_group_name_H-M   'P 1'
#
loop_
_entity.id
_entity.type
_entity.pdbx_description
1 polymer ?
#
loop_
_entity_poly.entity_id
_entity_poly.type
_entity_poly.pdbx_seq_one_letter_code
_entity_poly.pdbx_strand_id
1 'polypeptide(L)'
;MLELMANGWGCGAYAGTLELMASSWLISDLRLEMSEMDQLMLDVANSNSSNPIEDIACKWIRSTDRWREWIPVVTNCGPGFGFANDEGEHVLTRADATGCSLCQPGSWSELYSDGDGVSHRCIQCSQGTFQNEAGELKCAKCAPGSVSSTTGAVECELCTVGRYANSSGMTECTACDPRNPELTTIHEVDLDGRVERLQFKGASSAEFCTCPASSFLYKGKCESCQRGASCPGTGKITLNPGFWSAEEDPGSVFQCFDTPGRCPGGEPGMCALGRDTDSLACSLCLPGWYEQMGVCTECRSSDYVFIAGTMLVVTTALGVLHFTVLGTGGKNRRSSQSLIMTGLALSQMTFFLQAGSILEPLFRYR
;
A
#
# COMPACT_ATOMS: atom_id res chain seq x y z
N MET A 1 -76.29 17.25 -5.37
CA MET A 1 -74.89 17.38 -5.82
C MET A 1 -74.05 16.18 -5.40
N LEU A 2 -73.89 15.91 -4.10
CA LEU A 2 -73.04 14.81 -3.61
C LEU A 2 -73.48 13.40 -4.09
N GLU A 3 -74.78 13.12 -4.16
CA GLU A 3 -75.30 11.85 -4.72
C GLU A 3 -75.12 11.70 -6.25
N LEU A 4 -75.02 12.80 -7.00
CA LEU A 4 -74.79 12.75 -8.45
C LEU A 4 -73.33 12.37 -8.77
N MET A 5 -72.39 12.78 -7.91
CA MET A 5 -70.97 12.44 -8.04
C MET A 5 -70.66 11.00 -7.59
N ALA A 6 -71.43 10.45 -6.64
CA ALA A 6 -71.29 9.07 -6.20
C ALA A 6 -71.71 8.03 -7.26
N ASN A 7 -72.48 8.43 -8.27
CA ASN A 7 -73.03 7.56 -9.32
C ASN A 7 -72.18 7.48 -10.60
N GLY A 8 -70.85 7.67 -10.48
CA GLY A 8 -69.89 7.36 -11.56
C GLY A 8 -69.44 8.54 -12.43
N TRP A 9 -69.69 9.79 -12.00
CA TRP A 9 -69.19 10.98 -12.69
C TRP A 9 -68.03 11.57 -11.88
N GLY A 10 -66.81 11.24 -12.30
CA GLY A 10 -65.60 11.78 -11.68
C GLY A 10 -65.35 13.21 -12.18
N CYS A 11 -65.04 14.13 -11.27
CA CYS A 11 -64.46 15.43 -11.63
C CYS A 11 -63.02 15.23 -12.16
N GLY A 12 -62.86 14.54 -13.29
CA GLY A 12 -61.61 13.94 -13.74
C GLY A 12 -60.42 14.90 -13.73
N ALA A 13 -59.41 14.58 -12.93
CA ALA A 13 -58.06 15.06 -13.15
C ALA A 13 -57.38 14.02 -14.05
N TYR A 14 -57.03 14.40 -15.28
CA TYR A 14 -56.18 13.56 -16.14
C TYR A 14 -54.76 13.60 -15.56
N ALA A 15 -54.48 12.73 -14.60
CA ALA A 15 -53.13 12.27 -14.29
C ALA A 15 -52.99 10.90 -14.94
N GLY A 16 -51.96 10.69 -15.76
CA GLY A 16 -51.83 9.57 -16.69
C GLY A 16 -52.39 8.21 -16.21
N THR A 17 -53.15 7.56 -17.10
CA THR A 17 -53.68 6.18 -17.02
C THR A 17 -54.52 5.75 -15.80
N LEU A 18 -54.70 6.58 -14.76
CA LEU A 18 -55.64 6.29 -13.67
C LEU A 18 -56.78 7.32 -13.64
N GLU A 19 -57.98 6.91 -14.08
CA GLU A 19 -59.21 7.62 -13.71
C GLU A 19 -59.41 7.47 -12.20
N LEU A 20 -59.02 8.48 -11.43
CA LEU A 20 -59.41 8.57 -10.02
C LEU A 20 -60.89 8.95 -9.97
N MET A 21 -61.74 7.94 -10.00
CA MET A 21 -63.13 8.07 -9.57
C MET A 21 -63.14 8.27 -8.06
N ALA A 22 -63.51 9.46 -7.59
CA ALA A 22 -63.76 9.70 -6.17
C ALA A 22 -64.89 8.77 -5.72
N SER A 23 -64.54 7.67 -5.06
CA SER A 23 -65.49 6.70 -4.56
C SER A 23 -66.43 7.32 -3.51
N SER A 24 -67.69 6.85 -3.47
CA SER A 24 -68.78 7.35 -2.61
C SER A 24 -68.42 7.62 -1.13
N TRP A 25 -67.40 6.97 -0.59
CA TRP A 25 -66.96 7.17 0.80
C TRP A 25 -66.12 8.44 0.99
N LEU A 26 -65.29 8.84 0.02
CA LEU A 26 -64.50 10.09 0.10
C LEU A 26 -65.44 11.31 0.20
N ILE A 27 -66.51 11.28 -0.59
CA ILE A 27 -67.52 12.33 -0.69
C ILE A 27 -68.36 12.45 0.59
N SER A 28 -68.60 11.35 1.32
CA SER A 28 -69.46 11.31 2.52
C SER A 28 -68.98 12.18 3.68
N ASP A 29 -67.70 12.54 3.65
CA ASP A 29 -67.03 13.25 4.73
C ASP A 29 -66.96 14.76 4.46
N LEU A 30 -67.25 15.18 3.23
CA LEU A 30 -67.26 16.57 2.78
C LEU A 30 -68.50 17.29 3.34
N ARG A 31 -68.29 18.32 4.18
CA ARG A 31 -69.37 19.14 4.75
C ARG A 31 -69.43 20.47 4.03
N LEU A 32 -70.57 20.74 3.39
CA LEU A 32 -70.90 22.04 2.82
C LEU A 32 -71.47 22.93 3.93
N GLU A 33 -70.90 24.12 4.09
CA GLU A 33 -71.57 25.14 4.90
C GLU A 33 -72.79 25.69 4.15
N MET A 34 -73.81 26.11 4.90
CA MET A 34 -75.07 26.58 4.33
C MET A 34 -74.87 27.85 3.48
N SER A 35 -73.87 28.68 3.82
CA SER A 35 -73.43 29.86 3.07
C SER A 35 -72.76 29.55 1.73
N GLU A 36 -72.01 28.45 1.67
CA GLU A 36 -71.37 27.97 0.43
C GLU A 36 -72.43 27.41 -0.53
N MET A 37 -73.44 26.73 0.02
CA MET A 37 -74.54 26.18 -0.77
C MET A 37 -75.33 27.27 -1.52
N ASP A 38 -75.59 28.42 -0.88
CA ASP A 38 -76.29 29.54 -1.51
C ASP A 38 -75.50 30.12 -2.70
N GLN A 39 -74.17 30.27 -2.54
CA GLN A 39 -73.29 30.73 -3.62
C GLN A 39 -73.23 29.72 -4.77
N LEU A 40 -73.12 28.42 -4.47
CA LEU A 40 -73.10 27.38 -5.50
C LEU A 40 -74.40 27.33 -6.29
N MET A 41 -75.55 27.53 -5.65
CA MET A 41 -76.85 27.57 -6.33
C MET A 41 -77.00 28.80 -7.22
N LEU A 42 -76.45 29.95 -6.81
CA LEU A 42 -76.40 31.16 -7.63
C LEU A 42 -75.49 30.99 -8.85
N ASP A 43 -74.33 30.36 -8.68
CA ASP A 43 -73.43 30.05 -9.78
C ASP A 43 -74.08 29.12 -10.80
N VAL A 44 -74.84 28.11 -10.33
CA VAL A 44 -75.56 27.17 -11.20
C VAL A 44 -76.62 27.88 -12.03
N ALA A 45 -77.38 28.79 -11.40
CA ALA A 45 -78.42 29.55 -12.07
C ALA A 45 -77.87 30.49 -13.17
N ASN A 46 -76.63 30.94 -13.02
CA ASN A 46 -75.98 31.89 -13.94
C ASN A 46 -75.03 31.21 -14.95
N SER A 47 -74.93 29.89 -14.94
CA SER A 47 -74.02 29.14 -15.81
C SER A 47 -74.64 28.84 -17.17
N ASN A 48 -73.85 29.05 -18.23
CA ASN A 48 -74.20 28.74 -19.62
C ASN A 48 -73.70 27.35 -20.06
N SER A 49 -73.26 26.49 -19.12
CA SER A 49 -72.81 25.13 -19.42
C SER A 49 -73.97 24.21 -19.79
N SER A 50 -73.70 23.21 -20.62
CA SER A 50 -74.63 22.10 -20.89
C SER A 50 -74.91 21.24 -19.66
N ASN A 51 -74.01 21.22 -18.66
CA ASN A 51 -74.24 20.60 -17.36
C ASN A 51 -73.76 21.50 -16.21
N PRO A 52 -74.52 22.55 -15.87
CA PRO A 52 -74.05 23.60 -14.96
C PRO A 52 -73.88 23.13 -13.52
N ILE A 53 -74.69 22.16 -13.08
CA ILE A 53 -74.60 21.57 -11.74
C ILE A 53 -73.28 20.80 -11.58
N GLU A 54 -72.90 20.03 -12.59
CA GLU A 54 -71.69 19.20 -12.56
C GLU A 54 -70.43 20.06 -12.57
N ASP A 55 -70.34 21.00 -13.51
CA ASP A 55 -69.16 21.86 -13.67
C ASP A 55 -68.86 22.69 -12.42
N ILE A 56 -69.89 23.26 -11.81
CA ILE A 56 -69.74 24.14 -10.64
C ILE A 56 -69.42 23.32 -9.41
N ALA A 57 -70.10 22.18 -9.22
CA ALA A 57 -69.80 21.31 -8.11
C ALA A 57 -68.38 20.72 -8.23
N CYS A 58 -67.90 20.40 -9.44
CA CYS A 58 -66.52 19.99 -9.66
C CYS A 58 -65.49 21.11 -9.42
N LYS A 59 -65.79 22.36 -9.84
CA LYS A 59 -64.93 23.51 -9.53
C LYS A 59 -64.82 23.75 -8.03
N TRP A 60 -65.93 23.65 -7.31
CA TRP A 60 -65.96 23.83 -5.86
C TRP A 60 -65.19 22.73 -5.13
N ILE A 61 -65.39 21.47 -5.49
CA ILE A 61 -64.59 20.37 -4.92
C ILE A 61 -63.10 20.59 -5.18
N ARG A 62 -62.72 20.99 -6.40
CA ARG A 62 -61.31 21.28 -6.72
C ARG A 62 -60.70 22.42 -5.90
N SER A 63 -61.55 23.30 -5.36
CA SER A 63 -61.12 24.44 -4.56
C SER A 63 -60.95 24.11 -3.07
N THR A 64 -61.44 22.95 -2.62
CA THR A 64 -61.35 22.54 -1.20
C THR A 64 -59.99 21.92 -0.89
N ASP A 65 -59.44 22.19 0.30
CA ASP A 65 -58.16 21.61 0.74
C ASP A 65 -58.19 20.07 0.77
N ARG A 66 -59.36 19.51 1.10
CA ARG A 66 -59.60 18.06 1.13
C ARG A 66 -59.45 17.38 -0.22
N TRP A 67 -59.70 18.09 -1.32
CA TRP A 67 -59.49 17.55 -2.66
C TRP A 67 -58.01 17.41 -3.01
N ARG A 68 -57.16 18.30 -2.49
CA ARG A 68 -55.69 18.17 -2.63
C ARG A 68 -55.16 16.97 -1.85
N GLU A 69 -55.76 16.64 -0.71
CA GLU A 69 -55.42 15.44 0.07
C GLU A 69 -55.82 14.13 -0.63
N TRP A 70 -56.82 14.16 -1.52
CA TRP A 70 -57.36 12.97 -2.18
C TRP A 70 -56.69 12.63 -3.51
N ILE A 71 -55.95 13.56 -4.10
CA ILE A 71 -55.18 13.30 -5.31
C ILE A 71 -53.80 12.81 -4.88
N PRO A 72 -53.37 11.59 -5.25
CA PRO A 72 -51.98 11.18 -5.06
C PRO A 72 -51.12 12.18 -5.81
N VAL A 73 -50.28 12.91 -5.08
CA VAL A 73 -49.29 13.78 -5.70
C VAL A 73 -48.43 12.88 -6.57
N VAL A 74 -48.49 13.04 -7.90
CA VAL A 74 -47.83 12.16 -8.88
C VAL A 74 -46.30 12.12 -8.67
N THR A 75 -45.79 13.10 -7.94
CA THR A 75 -44.40 13.28 -7.55
C THR A 75 -44.10 12.73 -6.15
N ASN A 76 -45.00 12.00 -5.49
CA ASN A 76 -44.71 11.33 -4.23
C ASN A 76 -44.01 9.99 -4.50
N CYS A 77 -42.70 10.07 -4.72
CA CYS A 77 -41.88 8.94 -5.14
C CYS A 77 -41.53 8.07 -3.92
N GLY A 78 -41.69 6.76 -4.09
CA GLY A 78 -41.28 5.79 -3.09
C GLY A 78 -39.76 5.51 -3.09
N PRO A 79 -39.26 4.72 -2.12
CA PRO A 79 -37.86 4.32 -2.06
C PRO A 79 -37.40 3.67 -3.38
N GLY A 80 -36.24 4.09 -3.86
CA GLY A 80 -35.65 3.65 -5.13
C GLY A 80 -36.12 4.42 -6.36
N PHE A 81 -37.19 5.20 -6.22
CA PHE A 81 -37.63 6.14 -7.24
C PHE A 81 -37.25 7.56 -6.85
N GLY A 82 -37.23 8.46 -7.83
CA GLY A 82 -37.07 9.89 -7.60
C GLY A 82 -37.78 10.71 -8.66
N PHE A 83 -37.85 12.01 -8.41
CA PHE A 83 -38.49 12.96 -9.31
C PHE A 83 -37.95 12.87 -10.75
N ALA A 84 -38.86 12.93 -11.72
CA ALA A 84 -38.55 12.92 -13.13
C ALA A 84 -39.43 13.91 -13.91
N ASN A 85 -38.90 14.48 -14.98
CA ASN A 85 -39.65 15.28 -15.95
C ASN A 85 -40.35 14.38 -16.99
N ASP A 86 -41.06 15.00 -17.94
CA ASP A 86 -41.81 14.28 -18.99
C ASP A 86 -40.90 13.49 -19.95
N GLU A 87 -39.62 13.84 -20.00
CA GLU A 87 -38.59 13.17 -20.81
C GLU A 87 -37.95 11.99 -20.05
N GLY A 88 -38.28 11.80 -18.78
CA GLY A 88 -37.75 10.76 -17.91
C GLY A 88 -36.43 11.11 -17.22
N GLU A 89 -35.93 12.34 -17.40
CA GLU A 89 -34.71 12.81 -16.75
C GLU A 89 -34.94 13.14 -15.27
N HIS A 90 -33.97 12.80 -14.42
CA HIS A 90 -34.07 13.04 -12.99
C HIS A 90 -33.92 14.53 -12.65
N VAL A 91 -34.88 15.06 -11.90
CA VAL A 91 -34.87 16.43 -11.38
C VAL A 91 -34.76 16.44 -9.86
N LEU A 92 -34.36 17.58 -9.28
CA LEU A 92 -34.06 17.66 -7.83
C LEU A 92 -35.20 18.23 -6.99
N THR A 93 -36.20 18.85 -7.64
CA THR A 93 -37.31 19.52 -6.97
C THR A 93 -38.65 18.98 -7.47
N ARG A 94 -39.66 19.07 -6.61
CA ARG A 94 -41.03 18.66 -6.95
C ARG A 94 -41.67 19.56 -8.01
N ALA A 95 -41.29 20.82 -8.09
CA ALA A 95 -41.85 21.78 -9.04
C ALA A 95 -41.48 21.46 -10.50
N ASP A 96 -40.29 20.86 -10.70
CA ASP A 96 -39.79 20.47 -12.02
C ASP A 96 -40.19 19.03 -12.40
N ALA A 97 -40.87 18.33 -11.48
CA ALA A 97 -41.20 16.92 -11.60
C ALA A 97 -42.62 16.74 -12.15
N THR A 98 -42.76 15.89 -13.15
CA THR A 98 -44.07 15.48 -13.69
C THR A 98 -44.42 14.04 -13.30
N GLY A 99 -43.46 13.29 -12.76
CA GLY A 99 -43.67 11.98 -12.17
C GLY A 99 -42.45 11.43 -11.42
N CYS A 100 -42.43 10.11 -11.28
CA CYS A 100 -41.35 9.36 -10.62
C CYS A 100 -40.72 8.36 -11.58
N SER A 101 -39.39 8.32 -11.62
CA SER A 101 -38.62 7.31 -12.34
C SER A 101 -37.61 6.62 -11.43
N LEU A 102 -37.20 5.40 -11.80
CA LEU A 102 -36.25 4.60 -11.02
C LEU A 102 -34.87 5.28 -11.04
N CYS A 103 -34.24 5.45 -9.87
CA CYS A 103 -32.90 6.03 -9.80
C CYS A 103 -31.91 5.13 -10.55
N GLN A 104 -31.28 5.68 -11.58
CA GLN A 104 -30.31 4.93 -12.40
C GLN A 104 -29.01 4.66 -11.64
N PRO A 105 -28.20 3.67 -12.05
CA PRO A 105 -26.87 3.45 -11.51
C PRO A 105 -26.06 4.76 -11.50
N GLY A 106 -25.24 4.93 -10.46
CA GLY A 106 -24.56 6.18 -10.16
C GLY A 106 -25.41 7.15 -9.35
N SER A 107 -26.68 6.86 -9.08
CA SER A 107 -27.52 7.65 -8.19
C SER A 107 -28.19 6.81 -7.11
N TRP A 108 -28.57 7.46 -6.01
CA TRP A 108 -29.31 6.85 -4.90
C TRP A 108 -30.55 7.66 -4.58
N SER A 109 -31.58 6.97 -4.09
CA SER A 109 -32.86 7.56 -3.70
C SER A 109 -32.76 8.16 -2.31
N GLU A 110 -32.60 9.48 -2.26
CA GLU A 110 -32.55 10.27 -1.03
C GLU A 110 -33.96 10.66 -0.57
N LEU A 111 -34.19 10.60 0.74
CA LEU A 111 -35.42 11.10 1.36
C LEU A 111 -35.48 12.63 1.23
N TYR A 112 -36.57 13.14 0.66
CA TYR A 112 -36.81 14.56 0.46
C TYR A 112 -38.12 14.98 1.14
N SER A 113 -38.12 16.10 1.87
CA SER A 113 -39.32 16.62 2.54
C SER A 113 -39.53 18.07 2.16
N ASP A 114 -40.75 18.39 1.75
CA ASP A 114 -41.19 19.75 1.42
C ASP A 114 -42.56 20.04 2.08
N GLY A 115 -43.20 21.15 1.71
CA GLY A 115 -44.52 21.53 2.22
C GLY A 115 -45.65 20.58 1.79
N ASP A 116 -45.41 19.75 0.76
CA ASP A 116 -46.35 18.77 0.23
C ASP A 116 -46.02 17.34 0.74
N GLY A 117 -45.20 17.23 1.78
CA GLY A 117 -44.90 15.99 2.49
C GLY A 117 -43.55 15.37 2.15
N VAL A 118 -43.42 14.08 2.47
CA VAL A 118 -42.19 13.30 2.24
C VAL A 118 -42.28 12.61 0.89
N SER A 119 -41.19 12.65 0.13
CA SER A 119 -40.99 11.99 -1.16
C SER A 119 -39.54 11.53 -1.26
N HIS A 120 -39.13 11.02 -2.42
CA HIS A 120 -37.77 10.64 -2.73
C HIS A 120 -37.27 11.34 -3.99
N ARG A 121 -35.95 11.58 -4.06
CA ARG A 121 -35.27 12.15 -5.24
C ARG A 121 -33.97 11.42 -5.51
N CYS A 122 -33.56 11.34 -6.78
CA CYS A 122 -32.32 10.68 -7.15
C CYS A 122 -31.15 11.66 -7.05
N ILE A 123 -30.18 11.33 -6.20
CA ILE A 123 -28.96 12.11 -6.00
C ILE A 123 -27.78 11.31 -6.52
N GLN A 124 -26.89 11.96 -7.28
CA GLN A 124 -25.67 11.30 -7.73
C GLN A 124 -24.79 10.90 -6.54
N CYS A 125 -24.16 9.73 -6.65
CA CYS A 125 -23.14 9.31 -5.71
C CYS A 125 -22.03 10.36 -5.63
N SER A 126 -21.63 10.73 -4.42
CA SER A 126 -20.51 11.63 -4.21
C SER A 126 -19.20 10.92 -4.55
N GLN A 127 -18.14 11.69 -4.78
CA GLN A 127 -16.79 11.15 -4.97
C GLN A 127 -16.41 10.20 -3.81
N GLY A 128 -15.68 9.13 -4.14
CA GLY A 128 -15.37 8.06 -3.21
C GLY A 128 -16.51 7.07 -2.98
N THR A 129 -17.67 7.28 -3.61
CA THR A 129 -18.78 6.32 -3.57
C THR A 129 -19.21 5.92 -4.98
N PHE A 130 -19.86 4.78 -5.08
CA PHE A 130 -20.39 4.24 -6.33
C PHE A 130 -21.73 3.55 -6.10
N GLN A 131 -22.47 3.35 -7.18
CA GLN A 131 -23.68 2.55 -7.18
C GLN A 131 -23.88 1.88 -8.55
N ASN A 132 -23.79 0.56 -8.61
CA ASN A 132 -23.92 -0.22 -9.84
C ASN A 132 -25.36 -0.71 -10.09
N GLU A 133 -26.23 -0.67 -9.08
CA GLU A 133 -27.62 -1.12 -9.15
C GLU A 133 -28.60 0.05 -9.13
N ALA A 134 -29.72 -0.10 -9.85
CA ALA A 134 -30.76 0.91 -9.90
C ALA A 134 -31.68 0.82 -8.67
N GLY A 135 -32.24 1.95 -8.24
CA GLY A 135 -33.21 2.00 -7.14
C GLY A 135 -32.63 1.85 -5.75
N GLU A 136 -31.32 2.02 -5.60
CA GLU A 136 -30.64 1.88 -4.32
C GLU A 136 -30.83 3.10 -3.40
N LEU A 137 -30.83 2.85 -2.10
CA LEU A 137 -31.11 3.88 -1.07
C LEU A 137 -29.84 4.52 -0.51
N LYS A 138 -28.66 4.08 -0.98
CA LYS A 138 -27.36 4.62 -0.59
C LYS A 138 -26.32 4.25 -1.65
N CYS A 139 -25.27 5.06 -1.75
CA CYS A 139 -24.07 4.68 -2.49
C CYS A 139 -23.10 3.90 -1.60
N ALA A 140 -22.44 2.89 -2.16
CA ALA A 140 -21.39 2.13 -1.51
C ALA A 140 -20.07 2.91 -1.57
N LYS A 141 -19.25 2.84 -0.51
CA LYS A 141 -17.89 3.41 -0.55
C LYS A 141 -16.98 2.54 -1.41
N CYS A 142 -16.08 3.17 -2.16
CA CYS A 142 -15.00 2.45 -2.82
C CYS A 142 -14.16 1.68 -1.80
N ALA A 143 -13.89 0.41 -2.06
CA ALA A 143 -13.06 -0.42 -1.20
C ALA A 143 -11.59 0.03 -1.27
N PRO A 144 -10.77 -0.23 -0.23
CA PRO A 144 -9.32 -0.04 -0.32
C PRO A 144 -8.75 -0.67 -1.60
N GLY A 145 -7.84 0.03 -2.26
CA GLY A 145 -7.34 -0.29 -3.59
C GLY A 145 -8.15 0.31 -4.74
N SER A 146 -9.31 0.93 -4.48
CA SER A 146 -10.12 1.58 -5.50
C SER A 146 -10.57 2.97 -5.07
N VAL A 147 -10.86 3.83 -6.04
CA VAL A 147 -11.25 5.22 -5.84
C VAL A 147 -12.36 5.63 -6.80
N SER A 148 -13.05 6.72 -6.48
CA SER A 148 -14.00 7.35 -7.38
C SER A 148 -13.76 8.85 -7.34
N SER A 149 -13.25 9.40 -8.44
CA SER A 149 -12.89 10.82 -8.55
C SER A 149 -14.03 11.69 -9.05
N THR A 150 -15.09 11.07 -9.58
CA THR A 150 -16.24 11.74 -10.19
C THR A 150 -17.50 11.52 -9.38
N THR A 151 -18.47 12.43 -9.51
CA THR A 151 -19.82 12.19 -9.01
C THR A 151 -20.56 11.28 -9.98
N GLY A 152 -21.52 10.52 -9.47
CA GLY A 152 -22.33 9.63 -10.30
C GLY A 152 -21.62 8.34 -10.71
N ALA A 153 -20.58 7.92 -10.00
CA ALA A 153 -19.81 6.73 -10.37
C ALA A 153 -20.65 5.45 -10.24
N VAL A 154 -20.62 4.64 -11.30
CA VAL A 154 -21.28 3.31 -11.32
C VAL A 154 -20.37 2.20 -10.80
N GLU A 155 -19.07 2.44 -10.83
CA GLU A 155 -18.02 1.54 -10.34
C GLU A 155 -16.85 2.36 -9.80
N CYS A 156 -16.02 1.74 -8.95
CA CYS A 156 -14.79 2.37 -8.48
C CYS A 156 -13.62 1.97 -9.38
N GLU A 157 -12.76 2.94 -9.68
CA GLU A 157 -11.55 2.75 -10.45
C GLU A 157 -10.44 2.18 -9.58
N LEU A 158 -9.80 1.09 -10.01
CA LEU A 158 -8.65 0.53 -9.30
C LEU A 158 -7.44 1.48 -9.39
N CYS A 159 -6.69 1.58 -8.30
CA CYS A 159 -5.43 2.29 -8.32
C CYS A 159 -4.45 1.70 -9.34
N THR A 160 -3.87 2.56 -10.17
CA THR A 160 -2.84 2.15 -11.13
C THR A 160 -1.60 1.62 -10.42
N VAL A 161 -0.78 0.86 -11.14
CA VAL A 161 0.50 0.34 -10.63
C VAL A 161 1.34 1.48 -10.05
N GLY A 162 1.95 1.25 -8.88
CA GLY A 162 2.73 2.28 -8.17
C GLY A 162 1.90 3.27 -7.35
N ARG A 163 0.57 3.08 -7.28
CA ARG A 163 -0.34 3.84 -6.42
C ARG A 163 -1.21 2.90 -5.60
N TYR A 164 -1.68 3.37 -4.45
CA TYR A 164 -2.50 2.60 -3.52
C TYR A 164 -3.62 3.46 -2.92
N ALA A 165 -4.68 2.83 -2.42
CA ALA A 165 -5.73 3.47 -1.63
C ALA A 165 -5.93 2.68 -0.34
N ASN A 166 -5.54 3.26 0.79
CA ASN A 166 -5.50 2.56 2.08
C ASN A 166 -6.78 2.70 2.93
N SER A 167 -7.76 3.46 2.46
CA SER A 167 -9.01 3.66 3.17
C SER A 167 -10.21 3.55 2.23
N SER A 168 -11.37 3.21 2.80
CA SER A 168 -12.60 3.15 2.03
C SER A 168 -13.10 4.56 1.69
N GLY A 169 -13.55 4.74 0.46
CA GLY A 169 -14.12 6.00 -0.01
C GLY A 169 -13.10 7.09 -0.33
N MET A 170 -11.88 6.69 -0.70
CA MET A 170 -10.90 7.62 -1.25
C MET A 170 -11.34 8.12 -2.62
N THR A 171 -11.04 9.39 -2.89
CA THR A 171 -11.33 10.05 -4.17
C THR A 171 -10.13 10.04 -5.11
N GLU A 172 -8.93 9.79 -4.58
CA GLU A 172 -7.69 9.71 -5.35
C GLU A 172 -6.75 8.66 -4.73
N CYS A 173 -5.96 7.99 -5.58
CA CYS A 173 -4.93 7.05 -5.13
C CYS A 173 -3.68 7.78 -4.67
N THR A 174 -3.08 7.32 -3.58
CA THR A 174 -1.80 7.81 -3.07
C THR A 174 -0.65 7.16 -3.85
N ALA A 175 0.33 7.95 -4.30
CA ALA A 175 1.54 7.40 -4.92
C ALA A 175 2.44 6.74 -3.85
N CYS A 176 3.15 5.67 -4.22
CA CYS A 176 4.04 4.93 -3.31
C CYS A 176 5.10 5.80 -2.62
N ASP A 177 5.88 6.57 -3.39
CA ASP A 177 6.66 7.70 -2.88
C ASP A 177 6.74 8.75 -3.98
N PRO A 178 6.25 9.99 -3.77
CA PRO A 178 6.37 11.05 -4.78
C PRO A 178 7.83 11.39 -5.13
N ARG A 179 8.81 11.04 -4.29
CA ARG A 179 10.24 11.24 -4.56
C ARG A 179 10.86 10.12 -5.39
N ASN A 180 10.20 8.96 -5.48
CA ASN A 180 10.70 7.82 -6.22
C ASN A 180 9.61 7.26 -7.17
N PRO A 181 9.55 7.75 -8.42
CA PRO A 181 8.59 7.28 -9.41
C PRO A 181 8.87 5.87 -9.94
N GLU A 182 10.01 5.27 -9.58
CA GLU A 182 10.37 3.89 -9.98
C GLU A 182 9.71 2.84 -9.07
N LEU A 183 9.14 3.26 -7.93
CA LEU A 183 8.38 2.36 -7.06
C LEU A 183 7.12 1.86 -7.77
N THR A 184 6.90 0.55 -7.66
CA THR A 184 5.76 -0.14 -8.23
C THR A 184 4.99 -0.87 -7.12
N THR A 185 3.76 -1.28 -7.41
CA THR A 185 2.97 -2.15 -6.53
C THR A 185 3.16 -3.60 -6.96
N ILE A 186 3.61 -4.46 -6.05
CA ILE A 186 3.87 -5.89 -6.34
C ILE A 186 3.04 -6.76 -5.39
N HIS A 187 2.49 -7.85 -5.92
CA HIS A 187 1.94 -8.95 -5.15
C HIS A 187 2.76 -10.22 -5.41
N GLU A 188 3.07 -10.94 -4.35
CA GLU A 188 3.70 -12.25 -4.42
C GLU A 188 2.63 -13.32 -4.45
N VAL A 189 2.66 -14.13 -5.50
CA VAL A 189 1.77 -15.29 -5.67
C VAL A 189 2.61 -16.54 -5.69
N ASP A 190 2.22 -17.54 -4.92
CA ASP A 190 2.82 -18.87 -4.99
C ASP A 190 2.07 -19.69 -6.05
N LEU A 191 2.79 -20.06 -7.11
CA LEU A 191 2.30 -20.90 -8.20
C LEU A 191 3.06 -22.23 -8.15
N ASP A 192 2.44 -23.25 -7.56
CA ASP A 192 2.99 -24.61 -7.45
C ASP A 192 4.40 -24.68 -6.82
N GLY A 193 4.63 -23.89 -5.76
CA GLY A 193 5.92 -23.82 -5.05
C GLY A 193 6.91 -22.85 -5.67
N ARG A 194 6.51 -22.08 -6.69
CA ARG A 194 7.27 -20.98 -7.27
C ARG A 194 6.61 -19.64 -6.93
N VAL A 195 7.33 -18.83 -6.15
CA VAL A 195 6.91 -17.45 -5.88
C VAL A 195 7.14 -16.61 -7.14
N GLU A 196 6.05 -16.19 -7.77
CA GLU A 196 6.07 -15.19 -8.84
C GLU A 196 5.64 -13.83 -8.33
N ARG A 197 6.24 -12.78 -8.91
CA ARG A 197 5.97 -11.39 -8.57
C ARG A 197 5.27 -10.71 -9.71
N LEU A 198 4.05 -10.27 -9.45
CA LEU A 198 3.22 -9.63 -10.43
C LEU A 198 2.99 -8.19 -10.01
N GLN A 199 3.22 -7.27 -10.96
CA GLN A 199 2.73 -5.91 -10.82
C GLN A 199 1.20 -5.96 -10.91
N PHE A 200 0.53 -5.39 -9.91
CA PHE A 200 -0.94 -5.42 -9.88
C PHE A 200 -1.53 -4.05 -9.60
N LYS A 201 -2.73 -3.85 -10.14
CA LYS A 201 -3.57 -2.68 -9.88
C LYS A 201 -4.38 -2.90 -8.61
N GLY A 202 -4.71 -1.82 -7.92
CA GLY A 202 -5.58 -1.85 -6.76
C GLY A 202 -4.89 -2.21 -5.46
N ALA A 203 -3.65 -1.77 -5.27
CA ALA A 203 -2.97 -1.92 -3.98
C ALA A 203 -3.74 -1.20 -2.86
N SER A 204 -4.00 -1.91 -1.77
CA SER A 204 -4.76 -1.40 -0.62
C SER A 204 -3.88 -0.83 0.50
N SER A 205 -2.55 -0.81 0.33
CA SER A 205 -1.61 -0.36 1.35
C SER A 205 -0.28 0.08 0.72
N ALA A 206 0.47 0.92 1.44
CA ALA A 206 1.84 1.28 1.11
C ALA A 206 2.81 0.09 1.21
N GLU A 207 2.43 -0.99 1.90
CA GLU A 207 3.27 -2.19 2.03
C GLU A 207 3.51 -2.92 0.71
N PHE A 208 2.61 -2.75 -0.26
CA PHE A 208 2.78 -3.30 -1.60
C PHE A 208 3.77 -2.49 -2.44
N CYS A 209 4.19 -1.31 -1.98
CA CYS A 209 5.12 -0.42 -2.67
C CYS A 209 6.55 -0.94 -2.54
N THR A 210 7.10 -1.40 -3.65
CA THR A 210 8.41 -2.06 -3.71
C THR A 210 9.13 -1.65 -4.99
N CYS A 211 10.44 -1.89 -5.03
CA CYS A 211 11.18 -1.72 -6.28
C CYS A 211 10.78 -2.82 -7.28
N PRO A 212 10.88 -2.55 -8.59
CA PRO A 212 10.59 -3.54 -9.62
C PRO A 212 11.46 -4.79 -9.48
N ALA A 213 11.04 -5.88 -10.10
CA ALA A 213 11.81 -7.12 -10.12
C ALA A 213 13.26 -6.85 -10.55
N SER A 214 14.23 -7.52 -9.90
CA SER A 214 15.68 -7.30 -10.07
C SER A 214 16.25 -5.99 -9.55
N SER A 215 15.49 -5.23 -8.74
CA SER A 215 15.99 -4.04 -8.04
C SER A 215 15.76 -4.14 -6.53
N PHE A 216 16.43 -3.30 -5.76
CA PHE A 216 16.24 -3.16 -4.31
C PHE A 216 16.17 -1.67 -3.91
N LEU A 217 15.56 -1.38 -2.78
CA LEU A 217 15.41 0.00 -2.28
C LEU A 217 16.64 0.38 -1.46
N TYR A 218 17.42 1.36 -1.93
CA TYR A 218 18.59 1.89 -1.22
C TYR A 218 18.54 3.42 -1.18
N LYS A 219 18.65 4.00 0.02
CA LYS A 219 18.58 5.46 0.26
C LYS A 219 17.38 6.15 -0.42
N GLY A 220 16.25 5.45 -0.51
CA GLY A 220 15.01 5.95 -1.12
C GLY A 220 14.96 5.85 -2.65
N LYS A 221 15.96 5.26 -3.31
CA LYS A 221 15.99 5.03 -4.76
C LYS A 221 16.01 3.53 -5.08
N CYS A 222 15.47 3.14 -6.22
CA CYS A 222 15.60 1.76 -6.69
C CYS A 222 16.93 1.58 -7.40
N GLU A 223 17.75 0.65 -6.91
CA GLU A 223 19.02 0.29 -7.54
C GLU A 223 18.92 -1.13 -8.12
N SER A 224 19.52 -1.32 -9.29
CA SER A 224 19.55 -2.62 -9.97
C SER A 224 20.46 -3.61 -9.25
N CYS A 225 20.00 -4.85 -9.13
CA CYS A 225 20.78 -5.92 -8.54
C CYS A 225 21.97 -6.30 -9.44
N GLN A 226 23.18 -6.36 -8.86
CA GLN A 226 24.34 -6.94 -9.54
C GLN A 226 24.34 -8.47 -9.44
N ARG A 227 25.14 -9.12 -10.30
CA ARG A 227 25.26 -10.58 -10.31
C ARG A 227 25.81 -11.08 -8.98
N GLY A 228 25.19 -12.14 -8.45
CA GLY A 228 25.59 -12.72 -7.17
C GLY A 228 24.79 -12.21 -5.97
N ALA A 229 23.87 -11.27 -6.20
CA ALA A 229 22.85 -10.89 -5.24
C ALA A 229 21.45 -11.36 -5.68
N SER A 230 20.62 -11.63 -4.69
CA SER A 230 19.19 -11.86 -4.80
C SER A 230 18.47 -10.64 -4.21
N CYS A 231 17.82 -9.89 -5.09
CA CYS A 231 17.10 -8.67 -4.74
C CYS A 231 15.59 -8.93 -4.77
N PRO A 232 14.95 -9.07 -3.60
CA PRO A 232 13.54 -9.30 -3.56
C PRO A 232 12.69 -8.04 -3.79
N GLY A 233 13.24 -6.86 -4.09
CA GLY A 233 12.43 -5.63 -4.27
C GLY A 233 11.80 -5.07 -2.98
N THR A 234 11.53 -5.92 -1.99
CA THR A 234 11.16 -5.62 -0.61
C THR A 234 12.43 -5.43 0.23
N GLY A 235 12.90 -4.20 0.37
CA GLY A 235 14.02 -3.89 1.27
C GLY A 235 15.28 -4.74 1.02
N LYS A 236 15.98 -5.09 2.11
CA LYS A 236 17.37 -5.58 2.15
C LYS A 236 17.73 -6.59 1.04
N ILE A 237 18.86 -6.32 0.39
CA ILE A 237 19.54 -7.23 -0.54
C ILE A 237 20.05 -8.47 0.21
N THR A 238 20.05 -9.62 -0.46
CA THR A 238 20.71 -10.83 0.03
C THR A 238 21.75 -11.30 -0.97
N LEU A 239 22.89 -11.78 -0.48
CA LEU A 239 24.02 -12.22 -1.28
C LEU A 239 24.01 -13.74 -1.39
N ASN A 240 24.29 -14.24 -2.58
CA ASN A 240 24.48 -15.66 -2.80
C ASN A 240 25.85 -16.09 -2.24
N PRO A 241 26.02 -17.37 -1.85
CA PRO A 241 27.32 -17.89 -1.44
C PRO A 241 28.41 -17.62 -2.48
N GLY A 242 29.60 -17.25 -2.03
CA GLY A 242 30.73 -16.82 -2.86
C GLY A 242 30.73 -15.33 -3.23
N PHE A 243 29.73 -14.56 -2.81
CA PHE A 243 29.67 -13.11 -3.01
C PHE A 243 29.63 -12.37 -1.66
N TRP A 244 30.12 -11.13 -1.68
CA TRP A 244 30.20 -10.24 -0.53
C TRP A 244 29.92 -8.80 -0.97
N SER A 245 29.28 -8.00 -0.12
CA SER A 245 29.14 -6.55 -0.28
C SER A 245 29.37 -5.89 1.07
N ALA A 246 29.75 -4.61 1.08
CA ALA A 246 29.88 -3.85 2.32
C ALA A 246 28.48 -3.53 2.90
N GLU A 247 28.39 -3.38 4.22
CA GLU A 247 27.15 -2.92 4.87
C GLU A 247 26.79 -1.48 4.46
N GLU A 248 27.81 -0.64 4.28
CA GLU A 248 27.68 0.76 3.90
C GLU A 248 27.20 0.94 2.46
N ASP A 249 27.62 0.04 1.57
CA ASP A 249 27.28 0.02 0.14
C ASP A 249 26.85 -1.39 -0.30
N PRO A 250 25.60 -1.76 -0.03
CA PRO A 250 25.07 -3.09 -0.33
C PRO A 250 24.89 -3.38 -1.83
N GLY A 251 24.89 -2.35 -2.69
CA GLY A 251 24.73 -2.50 -4.14
C GLY A 251 26.00 -2.95 -4.86
N SER A 252 27.17 -2.70 -4.24
CA SER A 252 28.47 -3.10 -4.77
C SER A 252 28.80 -4.54 -4.39
N VAL A 253 28.52 -5.47 -5.31
CA VAL A 253 28.68 -6.90 -5.09
C VAL A 253 30.04 -7.37 -5.63
N PHE A 254 30.84 -7.96 -4.74
CA PHE A 254 32.16 -8.51 -5.05
C PHE A 254 32.12 -10.04 -5.01
N GLN A 255 32.80 -10.67 -5.95
CA GLN A 255 33.00 -12.12 -5.94
C GLN A 255 34.25 -12.46 -5.12
N CYS A 256 34.11 -13.41 -4.20
CA CYS A 256 35.21 -13.86 -3.37
C CYS A 256 36.05 -14.90 -4.15
N PHE A 257 37.37 -14.68 -4.18
CA PHE A 257 38.31 -15.54 -4.91
C PHE A 257 38.58 -16.87 -4.20
N ASP A 258 38.85 -17.90 -5.01
CA ASP A 258 39.43 -19.22 -4.69
C ASP A 258 38.67 -20.17 -3.76
N THR A 259 38.01 -19.69 -2.71
CA THR A 259 37.28 -20.54 -1.76
C THR A 259 35.85 -20.09 -1.53
N PRO A 260 34.82 -20.88 -1.90
CA PRO A 260 33.43 -20.52 -1.70
C PRO A 260 33.06 -20.39 -0.21
N GLY A 261 33.83 -21.03 0.69
CA GLY A 261 33.66 -20.91 2.13
C GLY A 261 34.15 -19.60 2.75
N ARG A 262 34.84 -18.73 1.99
CA ARG A 262 35.27 -17.40 2.47
C ARG A 262 34.07 -16.47 2.69
N CYS A 263 33.11 -16.54 1.78
CA CYS A 263 31.92 -15.71 1.74
C CYS A 263 30.68 -16.62 1.77
N PRO A 264 30.09 -16.86 2.95
CA PRO A 264 28.93 -17.73 3.07
C PRO A 264 27.69 -17.16 2.36
N GLY A 265 27.70 -15.87 2.00
CA GLY A 265 26.55 -15.13 1.51
C GLY A 265 25.68 -14.61 2.67
N GLY A 266 24.44 -14.25 2.37
CA GLY A 266 23.48 -13.69 3.32
C GLY A 266 23.41 -12.15 3.28
N GLU A 267 23.24 -11.51 4.42
CA GLU A 267 23.21 -10.05 4.53
C GLU A 267 24.59 -9.41 4.19
N PRO A 268 24.59 -8.16 3.67
CA PRO A 268 25.80 -7.37 3.48
C PRO A 268 26.68 -7.29 4.74
N GLY A 269 27.99 -7.27 4.57
CA GLY A 269 28.97 -7.20 5.66
C GLY A 269 29.30 -8.55 6.32
N MET A 270 28.63 -9.65 5.95
CA MET A 270 28.90 -10.96 6.55
C MET A 270 30.10 -11.69 5.92
N CYS A 271 31.01 -12.16 6.78
CA CYS A 271 32.16 -12.98 6.42
C CYS A 271 32.17 -14.30 7.18
N ALA A 272 32.94 -15.28 6.68
CA ALA A 272 33.17 -16.52 7.42
C ALA A 272 33.90 -16.30 8.76
N LEU A 273 33.77 -17.24 9.70
CA LEU A 273 34.36 -17.14 11.04
C LEU A 273 35.87 -16.84 10.98
N GLY A 274 36.33 -15.92 11.83
CA GLY A 274 37.74 -15.55 11.93
C GLY A 274 38.22 -14.58 10.84
N ARG A 275 37.33 -14.15 9.93
CA ARG A 275 37.62 -13.14 8.90
C ARG A 275 37.21 -11.74 9.36
N ASP A 276 37.91 -10.74 8.86
CA ASP A 276 37.60 -9.34 9.10
C ASP A 276 36.45 -8.86 8.18
N THR A 277 35.37 -8.35 8.78
CA THR A 277 34.17 -7.88 8.08
C THR A 277 34.40 -6.57 7.31
N ASP A 278 35.39 -5.78 7.72
CA ASP A 278 35.73 -4.51 7.08
C ASP A 278 36.68 -4.73 5.88
N SER A 279 37.21 -5.95 5.75
CA SER A 279 38.09 -6.30 4.64
C SER A 279 37.29 -6.54 3.35
N LEU A 280 37.75 -5.94 2.25
CA LEU A 280 37.14 -6.13 0.93
C LEU A 280 37.10 -7.63 0.58
N ALA A 281 35.88 -8.13 0.31
CA ALA A 281 35.60 -9.53 -0.02
C ALA A 281 36.16 -10.53 1.01
N CYS A 282 36.12 -10.17 2.29
CA CYS A 282 36.59 -10.99 3.41
C CYS A 282 38.03 -11.49 3.20
N SER A 283 38.91 -10.67 2.62
CA SER A 283 40.25 -11.10 2.23
C SER A 283 41.19 -11.27 3.42
N LEU A 284 40.95 -10.58 4.54
CA LEU A 284 41.81 -10.60 5.72
C LEU A 284 41.24 -11.48 6.84
N CYS A 285 42.14 -12.13 7.59
CA CYS A 285 41.81 -12.77 8.86
C CYS A 285 41.90 -11.76 10.01
N LEU A 286 41.13 -11.99 11.07
CA LEU A 286 41.21 -11.21 12.30
C LEU A 286 42.60 -11.35 12.94
N PRO A 287 43.04 -10.37 13.75
CA PRO A 287 44.28 -10.48 14.51
C PRO A 287 44.31 -11.75 15.37
N GLY A 288 45.44 -12.48 15.36
CA GLY A 288 45.60 -13.77 16.05
C GLY A 288 45.12 -14.98 15.25
N TRP A 289 44.64 -14.77 14.02
CA TRP A 289 44.28 -15.82 13.07
C TRP A 289 45.22 -15.78 11.87
N TYR A 290 45.43 -16.93 11.24
CA TYR A 290 46.20 -17.04 10.01
C TYR A 290 45.41 -17.78 8.94
N GLU A 291 45.66 -17.48 7.67
CA GLU A 291 45.01 -18.18 6.56
C GLU A 291 45.72 -19.51 6.28
N GLN A 292 44.95 -20.59 6.27
CA GLN A 292 45.39 -21.90 5.82
C GLN A 292 44.36 -22.45 4.83
N MET A 293 44.75 -22.64 3.57
CA MET A 293 43.88 -23.15 2.50
C MET A 293 42.55 -22.39 2.35
N GLY A 294 42.57 -21.06 2.54
CA GLY A 294 41.37 -20.22 2.39
C GLY A 294 40.44 -20.21 3.61
N VAL A 295 40.82 -20.82 4.74
CA VAL A 295 40.11 -20.75 6.02
C VAL A 295 40.99 -20.02 7.03
N CYS A 296 40.41 -19.12 7.81
CA CYS A 296 41.12 -18.49 8.93
C CYS A 296 41.10 -19.45 10.11
N THR A 297 42.27 -19.76 10.65
CA THR A 297 42.44 -20.61 11.83
C THR A 297 43.13 -19.83 12.94
N GLU A 298 42.68 -20.04 14.18
CA GLU A 298 43.25 -19.38 15.36
C GLU A 298 44.66 -19.92 15.65
N CYS A 299 45.60 -19.02 15.96
CA CYS A 299 46.96 -19.39 16.37
C CYS A 299 46.93 -20.12 17.73
N ARG A 300 47.37 -21.39 17.78
CA ARG A 300 47.39 -22.17 19.02
C ARG A 300 48.69 -21.97 19.79
N SER A 301 48.62 -21.97 21.12
CA SER A 301 49.78 -21.74 21.99
C SER A 301 50.95 -22.72 21.78
N SER A 302 50.66 -23.93 21.28
CA SER A 302 51.63 -24.96 20.93
C SER A 302 52.59 -24.54 19.83
N ASP A 303 52.14 -23.72 18.89
CA ASP A 303 52.92 -23.36 17.70
C ASP A 303 54.08 -22.43 18.09
N TYR A 304 53.88 -21.63 19.13
CA TYR A 304 54.95 -20.83 19.74
C TYR A 304 55.99 -21.68 20.47
N VAL A 305 55.62 -22.84 21.02
CA VAL A 305 56.58 -23.73 21.71
C VAL A 305 57.57 -24.31 20.71
N PHE A 306 57.12 -24.65 19.50
CA PHE A 306 58.02 -25.14 18.44
C PHE A 306 58.94 -24.04 17.92
N ILE A 307 58.43 -22.82 17.70
CA ILE A 307 59.25 -21.68 17.25
C ILE A 307 60.26 -21.30 18.34
N ALA A 308 59.84 -21.16 19.60
CA ALA A 308 60.74 -20.86 20.71
C ALA A 308 61.77 -21.99 20.95
N GLY A 309 61.34 -23.25 20.82
CA GLY A 309 62.21 -24.43 20.97
C GLY A 309 63.28 -24.52 19.89
N THR A 310 62.92 -24.28 18.62
CA THR A 310 63.89 -24.27 17.51
C THR A 310 64.88 -23.11 17.64
N MET A 311 64.42 -21.92 18.04
CA MET A 311 65.30 -20.79 18.36
C MET A 311 66.30 -21.14 19.48
N LEU A 312 65.84 -21.81 20.54
CA LEU A 312 66.71 -22.27 21.64
C LEU A 312 67.77 -23.28 21.17
N VAL A 313 67.39 -24.22 20.30
CA VAL A 313 68.31 -25.23 19.75
C VAL A 313 69.36 -24.59 18.83
N VAL A 314 68.96 -23.66 17.95
CA VAL A 314 69.89 -22.96 17.05
C VAL A 314 70.90 -22.14 17.85
N THR A 315 70.45 -21.47 18.91
CA THR A 315 71.29 -20.58 19.70
C THR A 315 72.26 -21.36 20.59
N THR A 316 71.83 -22.49 21.14
CA THR A 316 72.73 -23.42 21.85
C THR A 316 73.76 -24.06 20.90
N ALA A 317 73.35 -24.48 19.69
CA ALA A 317 74.27 -25.05 18.69
C ALA A 317 75.33 -24.03 18.24
N LEU A 318 74.92 -22.79 17.96
CA LEU A 318 75.86 -21.71 17.64
C LEU A 318 76.78 -21.40 18.83
N GLY A 319 76.27 -21.39 20.05
CA GLY A 319 77.08 -21.23 21.26
C GLY A 319 78.16 -22.32 21.42
N VAL A 320 77.81 -23.58 21.16
CA VAL A 320 78.76 -24.70 21.17
C VAL A 320 79.81 -24.57 20.07
N LEU A 321 79.39 -24.16 18.86
CA LEU A 321 80.31 -23.88 17.76
C LEU A 321 81.31 -22.77 18.13
N HIS A 322 80.84 -21.69 18.76
CA HIS A 322 81.71 -20.62 19.26
C HIS A 322 82.71 -21.13 20.30
N PHE A 323 82.27 -21.96 21.24
CA PHE A 323 83.14 -22.53 22.27
C PHE A 323 84.24 -23.43 21.69
N THR A 324 83.88 -24.29 20.73
CA THR A 324 84.85 -25.19 20.06
C THR A 324 85.88 -24.44 19.21
N VAL A 325 85.47 -23.36 18.53
CA VAL A 325 86.38 -22.47 17.78
C VAL A 325 87.33 -21.70 18.71
N LEU A 326 86.88 -21.30 19.89
CA LEU A 326 87.73 -20.66 20.90
C LEU A 326 88.73 -21.66 21.52
N GLY A 327 88.32 -22.90 21.75
CA GLY A 327 89.16 -23.96 22.32
C GLY A 327 90.29 -24.43 21.41
N THR A 328 90.15 -24.29 20.09
CA THR A 328 91.14 -24.71 19.09
C THR A 328 92.09 -23.60 18.64
N GLY A 329 91.88 -22.36 19.09
CA GLY A 329 92.71 -21.19 18.74
C GLY A 329 94.02 -21.11 19.52
N GLY A 330 95.14 -21.47 18.88
CA GLY A 330 96.49 -21.26 19.44
C GLY A 330 96.80 -19.79 19.74
N LYS A 331 97.65 -19.55 20.77
CA LYS A 331 97.95 -18.26 21.43
C LYS A 331 98.24 -17.03 20.53
N ASN A 332 98.57 -17.20 19.24
CA ASN A 332 99.00 -16.11 18.35
C ASN A 332 97.92 -15.51 17.42
N ARG A 333 96.67 -15.98 17.46
CA ARG A 333 95.57 -15.49 16.58
C ARG A 333 94.42 -14.79 17.33
N ARG A 334 94.66 -14.37 18.59
CA ARG A 334 93.62 -13.87 19.51
C ARG A 334 93.00 -12.52 19.15
N SER A 335 93.72 -11.60 18.49
CA SER A 335 93.21 -10.23 18.26
C SER A 335 92.17 -10.17 17.12
N SER A 336 92.40 -10.85 15.99
CA SER A 336 91.45 -10.89 14.87
C SER A 336 90.23 -11.79 15.15
N GLN A 337 90.38 -12.84 15.96
CA GLN A 337 89.25 -13.67 16.39
C GLN A 337 88.30 -12.93 17.35
N SER A 338 88.79 -11.99 18.16
CA SER A 338 87.95 -11.20 19.09
C SER A 338 86.90 -10.34 18.37
N LEU A 339 87.30 -9.64 17.30
CA LEU A 339 86.42 -8.75 16.52
C LEU A 339 85.34 -9.50 15.73
N ILE A 340 85.68 -10.67 15.18
CA ILE A 340 84.70 -11.51 14.47
C ILE A 340 83.67 -12.06 15.47
N MET A 341 84.10 -12.42 16.68
CA MET A 341 83.22 -12.95 17.72
C MET A 341 82.31 -11.89 18.33
N THR A 342 82.78 -10.66 18.54
CA THR A 342 81.91 -9.56 18.97
C THR A 342 80.90 -9.19 17.88
N GLY A 343 81.29 -9.22 16.61
CA GLY A 343 80.38 -9.03 15.48
C GLY A 343 79.28 -10.10 15.40
N LEU A 344 79.65 -11.37 15.59
CA LEU A 344 78.68 -12.48 15.61
C LEU A 344 77.75 -12.42 16.83
N ALA A 345 78.25 -12.08 18.02
CA ALA A 345 77.42 -11.91 19.22
C ALA A 345 76.42 -10.75 19.06
N LEU A 346 76.85 -9.63 18.46
CA LEU A 346 75.97 -8.50 18.13
C LEU A 346 74.94 -8.89 17.06
N SER A 347 75.30 -9.71 16.07
CA SER A 347 74.34 -10.23 15.08
C SER A 347 73.29 -11.18 15.71
N GLN A 348 73.68 -11.99 16.68
CA GLN A 348 72.74 -12.85 17.40
C GLN A 348 71.82 -12.00 18.30
N MET A 349 72.37 -11.00 18.99
CA MET A 349 71.59 -10.09 19.84
C MET A 349 70.59 -9.25 19.02
N THR A 350 70.97 -8.77 17.83
CA THR A 350 70.06 -8.06 16.93
C THR A 350 68.98 -8.99 16.37
N PHE A 351 69.31 -10.24 16.04
CA PHE A 351 68.32 -11.25 15.66
C PHE A 351 67.31 -11.55 16.78
N PHE A 352 67.76 -11.66 18.03
CA PHE A 352 66.86 -11.83 19.17
C PHE A 352 65.96 -10.62 19.42
N LEU A 353 66.49 -9.40 19.26
CA LEU A 353 65.69 -8.18 19.37
C LEU A 353 64.65 -8.08 18.25
N GLN A 354 65.03 -8.45 17.01
CA GLN A 354 64.11 -8.49 15.87
C GLN A 354 63.02 -9.57 16.03
N ALA A 355 63.39 -10.76 16.50
CA ALA A 355 62.44 -11.83 16.82
C ALA A 355 61.50 -11.42 17.97
N GLY A 356 62.02 -10.74 18.99
CA GLY A 356 61.23 -10.18 20.09
C GLY A 356 60.24 -9.12 19.61
N SER A 357 60.65 -8.21 18.72
CA SER A 357 59.76 -7.18 18.15
C SER A 357 58.67 -7.74 17.23
N ILE A 358 58.88 -8.91 16.62
CA ILE A 358 57.84 -9.63 15.85
C ILE A 358 56.83 -10.31 16.79
N LEU A 359 57.28 -10.73 17.98
CA LEU A 359 56.44 -11.31 19.04
C LEU A 359 55.71 -10.25 19.89
N GLU A 360 56.21 -9.02 19.96
CA GLU A 360 55.65 -7.94 20.76
C GLU A 360 54.20 -7.52 20.40
N PRO A 361 53.80 -7.39 19.11
CA PRO A 361 52.40 -7.18 18.76
C PRO A 361 51.49 -8.40 19.09
N LEU A 362 52.06 -9.60 19.27
CA LEU A 362 51.32 -10.83 19.61
C LEU A 362 51.04 -10.97 21.11
N PHE A 363 51.85 -10.37 21.99
CA PHE A 363 51.60 -10.37 23.45
C PHE A 363 50.72 -9.21 23.93
N ARG A 364 50.61 -8.13 23.15
CA ARG A 364 49.80 -6.95 23.52
C ARG A 364 48.28 -7.17 23.48
N TYR A 365 47.82 -8.26 22.88
CA TYR A 365 46.40 -8.57 22.67
C TYR A 365 45.85 -9.67 23.61
N ARG A 366 46.60 -10.04 24.65
CA ARG A 366 46.11 -10.93 25.71
C ARG A 366 45.49 -10.16 26.86
#